data_AF-A0AAW0ZZU5-F1
#
_entry.id   AF-A0AAW0ZZU5-F1
#
_cell.length_a   1.000
_cell.length_b   1.000
_cell.length_c   1.000
_cell.angle_alpha   90.00
_cell.angle_beta   90.00
_cell.angle_gamma   90.00
#
_symmetry.space_group_name_H-M   'P 1'
#
loop_
_entity.id
_entity.type
_entity.pdbx_description
1 polymer ?
#
loop_
_entity_poly.entity_id
_entity_poly.type
_entity_poly.pdbx_seq_one_letter_code
_entity_poly.pdbx_strand_id
1 'polypeptide(L)' 'MKEYGMRLSPMRLILIFTVFSTTAIVKGEGGQYFRVRPRNSSVLEGGEVTIPCEVGNRVGIVQWVKDGFAYVIQPSK' A
#
# COMPACT_ATOMS: atom_id res chain seq x y z
N MET A 1 -31.03 23.91 35.65
CA MET A 1 -31.20 22.84 34.66
C MET A 1 -31.54 23.51 33.34
N LYS A 2 -30.59 23.60 32.39
CA LYS A 2 -30.86 24.20 31.07
C LYS A 2 -31.23 23.05 30.14
N GLU A 3 -32.49 23.03 29.71
CA GLU A 3 -33.02 22.14 28.68
C GLU A 3 -32.28 22.41 27.36
N TYR A 4 -31.30 21.57 27.02
CA TYR A 4 -30.67 21.58 25.70
C TYR A 4 -31.61 20.92 24.68
N GLY A 5 -32.81 21.48 24.52
CA GLY A 5 -33.78 21.06 23.52
C GLY A 5 -33.35 21.52 22.13
N MET A 6 -32.59 20.71 21.41
CA MET A 6 -32.24 20.96 20.01
C MET A 6 -33.51 20.95 19.15
N ARG A 7 -34.06 22.12 18.83
CA ARG A 7 -35.03 22.26 17.72
C ARG A 7 -34.32 21.96 16.40
N LEU A 8 -34.39 20.70 15.96
CA LEU A 8 -33.88 20.25 14.67
C LEU A 8 -34.75 20.85 13.54
N SER A 9 -34.28 21.94 12.94
CA SER A 9 -34.86 22.48 11.70
C SER A 9 -34.59 21.49 10.53
N PRO A 10 -35.54 21.29 9.60
CA PRO A 10 -35.34 20.41 8.44
C PRO A 10 -34.11 20.80 7.62
N MET A 11 -33.72 22.08 7.62
CA MET A 11 -32.51 22.57 6.97
C MET A 11 -31.23 21.98 7.59
N ARG A 12 -31.20 21.81 8.92
CA ARG A 12 -30.05 21.19 9.62
C ARG A 12 -30.00 19.69 9.36
N LEU A 13 -31.15 19.04 9.25
CA LEU A 13 -31.23 17.61 8.94
C LEU A 13 -30.75 17.34 7.49
N ILE A 14 -31.17 18.16 6.52
CA ILE A 14 -30.73 18.08 5.12
C ILE A 14 -29.21 18.28 5.03
N LEU A 15 -28.66 19.29 5.72
CA LEU A 15 -27.22 19.53 5.78
C LEU A 15 -26.44 18.34 6.38
N ILE A 16 -26.96 17.69 7.42
CA ILE A 16 -26.32 16.51 8.01
C ILE A 16 -26.37 15.32 7.03
N PHE A 17 -27.50 15.10 6.35
CA PHE A 17 -27.64 14.01 5.36
C PHE A 17 -26.78 14.20 4.11
N THR A 18 -26.61 15.43 3.63
CA THR A 18 -25.72 15.74 2.49
C THR A 18 -24.25 15.59 2.85
N VAL A 19 -23.84 16.01 4.06
CA VAL A 19 -22.49 15.79 4.57
C VAL A 19 -22.20 14.28 4.75
N PHE A 20 -23.18 13.50 5.23
CA PHE A 20 -22.99 12.06 5.41
C PHE A 20 -22.90 11.30 4.07
N SER A 21 -23.72 11.66 3.07
CA SER A 21 -23.70 11.02 1.73
C SER A 21 -22.47 11.34 0.89
N THR A 22 -21.74 12.42 1.20
CA THR A 22 -20.56 12.86 0.42
C THR A 22 -19.24 12.27 0.93
N THR A 23 -19.26 11.43 1.96
CA THR A 23 -18.07 10.69 2.37
C THR A 23 -17.75 9.61 1.33
N ALA A 24 -16.89 9.96 0.36
CA ALA A 24 -16.37 9.00 -0.60
C ALA A 24 -15.61 7.90 0.16
N ILE A 25 -16.02 6.64 -0.04
CA ILE A 25 -15.26 5.49 0.44
C ILE A 25 -13.97 5.44 -0.39
N VAL A 26 -12.87 5.97 0.15
CA VAL A 26 -11.55 5.81 -0.45
C VAL A 26 -11.15 4.36 -0.26
N LYS A 27 -11.34 3.54 -1.32
CA LYS A 27 -10.74 2.21 -1.36
C LYS A 27 -9.24 2.41 -1.56
N GLY A 28 -8.50 2.42 -0.44
CA GLY A 28 -7.05 2.44 -0.51
C GLY A 28 -6.58 1.27 -1.37
N GLU A 29 -5.87 1.55 -2.46
CA GLU A 29 -5.18 0.51 -3.21
C GLU A 29 -4.20 -0.14 -2.23
N GLY A 30 -4.48 -1.40 -1.84
CA GLY A 30 -3.76 -2.08 -0.74
C GLY A 30 -2.25 -2.01 -0.94
N GLY A 31 -1.48 -1.81 0.13
CA GLY A 31 -0.05 -1.50 0.04
C GLY A 31 0.80 -2.51 -0.74
N GLN A 32 2.05 -2.15 -1.05
CA GLN A 32 2.95 -3.01 -1.81
C GLN A 32 3.09 -4.40 -1.17
N TYR A 33 3.19 -5.43 -1.99
CA TYR A 33 3.33 -6.80 -1.53
C TYR A 33 4.16 -7.65 -2.47
N PHE A 34 4.74 -8.74 -1.96
CA PHE A 34 5.41 -9.72 -2.79
C PHE A 34 4.38 -10.63 -3.48
N ARG A 35 4.39 -10.63 -4.81
CA ARG A 35 3.72 -11.67 -5.62
C ARG A 35 4.55 -12.94 -5.63
N VAL A 36 5.87 -12.79 -5.77
CA VAL A 36 6.85 -13.87 -5.66
C VAL A 36 7.93 -13.45 -4.67
N ARG A 37 8.09 -14.24 -3.60
CA ARG A 37 9.16 -14.05 -2.61
C ARG A 37 10.42 -14.78 -3.05
N PRO A 38 11.60 -14.15 -2.91
CA PRO A 38 12.88 -14.83 -3.14
C PRO A 38 13.03 -16.02 -2.18
N ARG A 39 13.67 -17.08 -2.66
CA ARG A 39 13.91 -18.32 -1.91
C ARG A 39 15.36 -18.72 -2.01
N ASN A 40 15.80 -19.55 -1.07
CA ASN A 40 17.13 -20.10 -1.07
C ASN A 40 17.32 -21.01 -2.30
N SER A 41 18.47 -20.88 -2.94
CA SER A 41 18.88 -21.67 -4.11
C SER A 41 20.34 -22.08 -3.96
N SER A 42 20.69 -23.28 -4.40
CA SER A 42 22.07 -23.76 -4.49
C SER A 42 22.44 -23.98 -5.96
N VAL A 43 23.67 -23.64 -6.31
CA VAL A 43 24.22 -23.83 -7.65
C VAL A 43 25.65 -24.34 -7.50
N LEU A 44 26.11 -25.14 -8.46
CA LEU A 44 27.49 -25.58 -8.53
C LEU A 44 28.41 -24.40 -8.85
N GLU A 45 29.68 -24.50 -8.44
CA GLU A 45 30.69 -23.50 -8.77
C GLU A 45 30.80 -23.32 -10.29
N GLY A 46 30.88 -22.06 -10.74
CA GLY A 46 30.86 -21.69 -12.15
C GLY A 46 29.47 -21.73 -12.81
N GLY A 47 28.43 -22.15 -12.11
CA GLY A 47 27.05 -22.08 -12.58
C GLY A 47 26.40 -20.71 -12.34
N GLU A 48 25.26 -20.49 -12.97
CA GLU A 48 24.45 -19.27 -12.84
C GLU A 48 23.12 -19.57 -12.14
N VAL A 49 22.62 -18.62 -11.35
CA VAL A 49 21.30 -18.72 -10.72
C VAL A 49 20.56 -17.39 -10.79
N THR A 50 19.27 -17.47 -11.12
CA THR A 50 18.34 -16.34 -11.06
C THR A 50 17.43 -16.50 -9.84
N ILE A 51 17.43 -15.52 -8.94
CA ILE A 51 16.55 -15.50 -7.78
C ILE A 51 15.31 -14.65 -8.11
N PRO A 52 14.12 -15.26 -8.27
CA PRO A 52 12.94 -14.51 -8.70
C PRO A 52 12.39 -13.62 -7.59
N CYS A 53 11.94 -12.43 -7.97
CA CYS A 53 11.24 -11.49 -7.07
C CYS A 53 10.24 -10.69 -7.89
N GLU A 54 8.98 -10.70 -7.46
CA GLU A 54 7.92 -9.91 -8.09
C GLU A 54 7.17 -9.11 -7.04
N VAL A 55 6.97 -7.82 -7.29
CA VAL A 55 6.28 -6.91 -6.38
C VAL A 55 4.98 -6.43 -7.03
N GLY A 56 3.87 -6.68 -6.36
CA GLY A 56 2.55 -6.14 -6.69
C GLY A 56 2.31 -4.80 -5.99
N ASN A 57 1.55 -3.92 -6.65
CA ASN A 57 1.34 -2.54 -6.25
C ASN A 57 2.65 -1.84 -5.81
N ARG A 58 3.66 -1.84 -6.68
CA ARG A 58 4.98 -1.28 -6.37
C ARG A 58 4.88 0.24 -6.22
N VAL A 59 5.02 0.73 -5.00
CA VAL A 59 5.01 2.17 -4.68
C VAL A 59 6.45 2.75 -4.58
N GLY A 60 7.46 1.89 -4.32
CA GLY A 60 8.84 2.31 -4.11
C GLY A 60 9.88 1.55 -4.94
N ILE A 61 11.17 1.82 -4.63
CA ILE A 61 12.31 1.13 -5.23
C ILE A 61 12.43 -0.27 -4.63
N VAL A 62 12.68 -1.27 -5.48
CA VAL A 62 13.01 -2.63 -5.05
C VAL A 62 14.53 -2.75 -4.99
N GLN A 63 15.05 -3.28 -3.89
CA GLN A 63 16.48 -3.37 -3.62
C GLN A 63 16.87 -4.80 -3.23
N TRP A 64 17.99 -5.27 -3.74
CA TRP A 64 18.59 -6.53 -3.31
C TRP A 64 19.60 -6.26 -2.20
N VAL A 65 19.59 -7.11 -1.18
CA VAL A 65 20.54 -7.07 -0.07
C VAL A 65 21.16 -8.46 0.06
N LYS A 66 22.49 -8.51 0.15
CA LYS A 66 23.23 -9.74 0.45
C LYS A 66 24.19 -9.44 1.59
N ASP A 67 24.16 -10.26 2.63
CA ASP A 67 25.09 -10.16 3.77
C ASP A 67 25.15 -8.77 4.42
N GLY A 68 24.00 -8.06 4.43
CA GLY A 68 23.89 -6.70 4.97
C GLY A 68 24.23 -5.56 4.00
N PHE A 69 24.66 -5.87 2.77
CA PHE A 69 25.01 -4.88 1.75
C PHE A 69 23.92 -4.73 0.69
N ALA A 70 23.48 -3.48 0.50
CA ALA A 70 22.50 -3.10 -0.51
C ALA A 70 23.15 -2.92 -1.88
N TYR A 71 22.59 -3.56 -2.90
CA TYR A 71 23.01 -3.36 -4.29
C TYR A 71 22.21 -2.23 -4.91
N VAL A 72 22.92 -1.24 -5.47
CA VAL A 72 22.32 -0.21 -6.32
C VAL A 72 22.20 -0.79 -7.72
N ILE A 73 21.00 -1.24 -8.08
CA ILE A 73 20.72 -1.68 -9.44
C ILE A 73 20.35 -0.46 -10.27
N GLN A 74 21.21 -0.11 -11.22
CA GLN A 74 20.85 0.88 -12.24
C GLN A 74 19.86 0.23 -13.20
N PRO A 75 18.64 0.79 -13.38
CA PRO A 75 17.75 0.29 -14.41
C PRO A 75 18.46 0.45 -15.76
N SER A 76 18.49 -0.63 -16.53
CA SER A 76 18.77 -0.54 -17.97
C SER A 76 17.84 0.52 -18.54
N LYS A 77 18.40 1.57 -19.15
CA LYS A 77 17.63 2.55 -19.92
C LYS A 77 16.84 1.87 -21.02
#